data_AF-A0A2V7P3J3-F1
#
_entry.id   AF-A0A2V7P3J3-F1
#
_cell.length_a   1.000
_cell.length_b   1.000
_cell.length_c   1.000
_cell.angle_alpha   90.00
_cell.angle_beta   90.00
_cell.angle_gamma   90.00
#
_symmetry.space_group_name_H-M   'P 1'
#
loop_
_entity.id
_entity.type
_entity.pdbx_description
1 polymer ?
#
loop_
_entity_poly.entity_id
_entity_poly.type
_entity_poly.pdbx_seq_one_letter_code
_entity_poly.pdbx_strand_id
1 'polypeptide(L)'
;MLAGSAAAAAAPALAVGAQVMPSPRSPAERFHDRLRELERTRAYGGSAGAPAPVPPTTPVPPRPSATITVGDRGRFKVLNTLTGLSLDTITAVARKMGQHIAIFIDTAAPQPGLSAFDLDTLRSVFDSVLYPTDTAAFGRESDIDGNGVVIL
;
A
#
# COMPACT_ATOMS: atom_id res chain seq x y z
N MET A 1 -12.23 -79.09 -50.58
CA MET A 1 -11.21 -78.01 -50.54
C MET A 1 -11.57 -77.06 -49.42
N LEU A 2 -10.52 -76.63 -48.71
CA LEU A 2 -10.40 -75.51 -47.76
C LEU A 2 -11.02 -75.61 -46.35
N ALA A 3 -10.10 -75.41 -45.39
CA ALA A 3 -10.17 -75.56 -43.95
C ALA A 3 -10.64 -74.28 -43.22
N GLY A 4 -10.83 -74.38 -41.91
CA GLY A 4 -10.78 -73.19 -41.05
C GLY A 4 -11.26 -73.39 -39.62
N SER A 5 -10.42 -73.96 -38.75
CA SER A 5 -10.58 -73.81 -37.29
C SER A 5 -10.39 -72.35 -36.90
N ALA A 6 -11.25 -71.82 -36.04
CA ALA A 6 -11.03 -70.52 -35.39
C ALA A 6 -10.96 -70.71 -33.88
N ALA A 7 -9.78 -70.42 -33.32
CA ALA A 7 -9.47 -70.43 -31.91
C ALA A 7 -10.22 -69.30 -31.18
N ALA A 8 -10.72 -69.60 -29.97
CA ALA A 8 -11.28 -68.61 -29.07
C ALA A 8 -10.16 -67.66 -28.59
N ALA A 9 -10.21 -66.40 -29.02
CA ALA A 9 -9.34 -65.34 -28.50
C ALA A 9 -10.02 -64.67 -27.29
N ALA A 10 -9.35 -64.72 -26.14
CA ALA A 10 -9.76 -63.98 -24.95
C ALA A 10 -9.66 -62.47 -25.19
N ALA A 11 -10.69 -61.72 -24.81
CA ALA A 11 -10.70 -60.26 -24.90
C ALA A 11 -9.76 -59.65 -23.84
N PRO A 12 -8.98 -58.60 -24.16
CA PRO A 12 -8.23 -57.86 -23.16
C PRO A 12 -9.21 -57.00 -22.35
N ALA A 13 -9.12 -57.04 -21.02
CA ALA A 13 -9.81 -56.09 -20.16
C ALA A 13 -9.14 -54.72 -20.33
N LEU A 14 -9.86 -53.75 -20.92
CA LEU A 14 -9.45 -52.35 -20.96
C LEU A 14 -9.57 -51.76 -19.55
N ALA A 15 -8.47 -51.69 -18.81
CA ALA A 15 -8.37 -50.86 -17.62
C ALA A 15 -8.34 -49.39 -18.06
N VAL A 16 -9.50 -48.73 -18.07
CA VAL A 16 -9.57 -47.27 -18.20
C VAL A 16 -9.08 -46.67 -16.89
N GLY A 17 -7.78 -46.40 -16.81
CA GLY A 17 -7.25 -45.51 -15.78
C GLY A 17 -7.81 -44.12 -16.04
N ALA A 18 -8.81 -43.70 -15.26
CA ALA A 18 -9.27 -42.31 -15.27
C ALA A 18 -8.10 -41.42 -14.83
N GLN A 19 -7.39 -40.84 -15.80
CA GLN A 19 -6.46 -39.76 -15.55
C GLN A 19 -7.31 -38.58 -15.08
N VAL A 20 -7.43 -38.39 -13.76
CA VAL A 20 -8.00 -37.17 -13.19
C VAL A 20 -7.01 -36.06 -13.54
N MET A 21 -7.22 -35.42 -14.67
CA MET A 21 -6.49 -34.21 -14.99
C MET A 21 -6.92 -33.16 -13.96
N PRO A 22 -5.99 -32.59 -13.16
CA PRO A 22 -6.36 -31.56 -12.23
C PRO A 22 -6.96 -30.39 -13.01
N SER A 23 -8.17 -29.98 -12.66
CA SER A 23 -8.80 -28.80 -13.22
C SER A 23 -7.84 -27.62 -13.10
N PRO A 24 -7.72 -26.76 -14.14
CA PRO A 24 -6.87 -25.59 -14.04
C PRO A 24 -7.34 -24.73 -12.88
N ARG A 25 -6.45 -24.50 -11.90
CA ARG A 25 -6.73 -23.68 -10.72
C ARG A 25 -7.27 -22.32 -11.14
N SER A 26 -8.32 -21.88 -10.46
CA SER A 26 -8.87 -20.53 -10.59
C SER A 26 -7.83 -19.47 -10.22
N PRO A 27 -8.00 -18.20 -10.64
CA PRO A 27 -7.11 -17.11 -10.24
C PRO A 27 -7.00 -16.95 -8.71
N ALA A 28 -8.10 -17.15 -7.97
CA ALA A 28 -8.14 -17.06 -6.52
C ALA A 28 -7.29 -18.14 -5.84
N GLU A 29 -7.38 -19.40 -6.31
CA GLU A 29 -6.56 -20.50 -5.79
C GLU A 29 -5.07 -20.28 -6.06
N ARG A 30 -4.72 -19.78 -7.25
CA ARG A 30 -3.31 -19.46 -7.58
C ARG A 30 -2.77 -18.34 -6.68
N PHE A 31 -3.60 -17.34 -6.38
CA PHE A 31 -3.23 -16.28 -5.46
C PHE A 31 -3.03 -16.81 -4.04
N HIS A 32 -3.95 -17.63 -3.55
CA HIS A 32 -3.84 -18.26 -2.23
C HIS A 32 -2.58 -19.15 -2.11
N ASP A 33 -2.32 -19.98 -3.12
CA ASP A 33 -1.12 -20.81 -3.19
C ASP A 33 0.16 -19.95 -3.18
N ARG A 34 0.13 -18.81 -3.89
CA ARG A 34 1.26 -17.88 -3.91
C ARG A 34 1.50 -17.28 -2.54
N LEU A 35 0.45 -16.86 -1.82
CA LEU A 35 0.58 -16.35 -0.46
C LEU A 35 1.17 -17.41 0.48
N ARG A 36 0.66 -18.63 0.44
CA ARG A 36 1.15 -19.74 1.28
C ARG A 36 2.61 -20.10 0.98
N GLU A 37 3.04 -19.98 -0.27
CA GLU A 37 4.44 -20.16 -0.62
C GLU A 37 5.33 -19.03 -0.08
N LEU A 38 4.85 -17.78 -0.15
CA LEU A 38 5.55 -16.63 0.44
C LEU A 38 5.62 -16.72 1.97
N GLU A 39 4.57 -17.23 2.64
CA GLU A 39 4.56 -17.54 4.08
C GLU A 39 5.65 -18.56 4.43
N ARG A 40 5.67 -19.69 3.72
CA ARG A 40 6.58 -20.80 3.97
C ARG A 40 8.03 -20.40 3.77
N THR A 41 8.30 -19.64 2.72
CA THR A 41 9.65 -19.16 2.38
C THR A 41 10.04 -17.90 3.15
N ARG A 42 9.07 -17.27 3.86
CA ARG A 42 9.16 -15.89 4.35
C ARG A 42 9.65 -14.91 3.28
N ALA A 43 9.47 -15.21 2.00
CA ALA A 43 9.92 -14.39 0.88
C ALA A 43 8.94 -13.26 0.56
N TYR A 44 8.22 -12.77 1.57
CA TYR A 44 7.61 -11.45 1.49
C TYR A 44 8.71 -10.46 1.11
N GLY A 45 8.40 -9.50 0.25
CA GLY A 45 9.34 -8.47 -0.24
C GLY A 45 9.77 -7.47 0.84
N GLY A 46 10.11 -7.97 2.03
CA GLY A 46 10.70 -7.28 3.16
C GLY A 46 11.54 -8.30 3.91
N SER A 47 12.78 -7.93 4.24
CA SER A 47 13.79 -8.79 4.87
C SER A 47 13.21 -9.62 6.03
N ALA A 48 12.91 -10.88 5.77
CA ALA A 48 12.59 -11.84 6.80
C ALA A 48 13.87 -12.19 7.57
N GLY A 49 14.11 -11.51 8.69
CA GLY A 49 14.82 -12.06 9.84
C GLY A 49 16.28 -12.51 9.67
N ALA A 50 16.94 -12.24 8.55
CA ALA A 50 18.39 -12.17 8.54
C ALA A 50 18.78 -10.81 9.13
N PRO A 51 19.70 -10.73 10.11
CA PRO A 51 20.33 -9.44 10.38
C PRO A 51 20.91 -8.98 9.05
N ALA A 52 20.38 -7.87 8.52
CA ALA A 52 21.08 -7.15 7.47
C ALA A 52 22.53 -6.99 7.95
N PRO A 53 23.56 -7.17 7.09
CA PRO A 53 24.88 -6.68 7.46
C PRO A 53 24.66 -5.25 7.90
N VAL A 54 24.86 -4.99 9.19
CA VAL A 54 24.77 -3.64 9.74
C VAL A 54 25.67 -2.82 8.82
N PRO A 55 25.12 -1.88 8.03
CA PRO A 55 25.98 -0.88 7.43
C PRO A 55 26.80 -0.32 8.59
N PRO A 56 28.08 0.06 8.40
CA PRO A 56 28.76 0.84 9.43
C PRO A 56 27.76 1.89 9.89
N THR A 57 27.52 1.93 11.20
CA THR A 57 26.60 2.85 11.84
C THR A 57 27.17 4.26 11.65
N THR A 58 27.18 4.77 10.42
CA THR A 58 27.13 6.20 10.19
C THR A 58 25.86 6.59 10.91
N PRO A 59 25.95 7.35 12.01
CA PRO A 59 24.77 7.92 12.60
C PRO A 59 24.11 8.68 11.46
N VAL A 60 22.96 8.20 10.97
CA VAL A 60 22.08 9.07 10.21
C VAL A 60 21.76 10.14 11.24
N PRO A 61 22.23 11.40 11.06
CA PRO A 61 21.87 12.44 11.99
C PRO A 61 20.33 12.41 12.06
N PRO A 62 19.72 12.41 13.26
CA PRO A 62 18.28 12.52 13.35
C PRO A 62 17.88 13.69 12.45
N ARG A 63 17.04 13.41 11.45
CA ARG A 63 16.51 14.48 10.62
C ARG A 63 15.89 15.45 11.62
N PRO A 64 16.34 16.72 11.65
CA PRO A 64 15.78 17.67 12.61
C PRO A 64 14.27 17.68 12.39
N SER A 65 13.53 17.35 13.44
CA SER A 65 12.08 17.52 13.50
C SER A 65 11.79 18.98 13.15
N ALA A 66 11.46 19.23 11.89
CA ALA A 66 11.15 20.58 11.44
C ALA A 66 9.80 20.90 12.07
N THR A 67 9.81 21.68 13.16
CA THR A 67 8.58 22.19 13.75
C THR A 67 7.90 23.07 12.72
N ILE A 68 6.74 22.65 12.22
CA ILE A 68 5.95 23.43 11.27
C ILE A 68 5.23 24.54 12.03
N THR A 69 5.37 25.77 11.56
CA THR A 69 4.70 26.95 12.07
C THR A 69 3.81 27.58 11.00
N VAL A 70 2.77 28.31 11.43
CA VAL A 70 1.90 29.03 10.51
C VAL A 70 2.73 30.05 9.72
N GLY A 71 2.60 30.03 8.39
CA GLY A 71 3.39 30.84 7.47
C GLY A 71 4.53 30.08 6.77
N ASP A 72 4.90 28.89 7.26
CA ASP A 72 5.92 28.08 6.61
C ASP A 72 5.50 27.68 5.19
N ARG A 73 6.48 27.63 4.29
CA ARG A 73 6.27 27.23 2.89
C ARG A 73 6.67 25.77 2.69
N GLY A 74 5.76 24.98 2.15
CA GLY A 74 5.99 23.60 1.71
C GLY A 74 5.95 23.50 0.19
N ARG A 75 6.68 22.51 -0.35
CA ARG A 75 6.57 22.10 -1.77
C ARG A 75 5.90 20.75 -1.85
N PHE A 76 4.83 20.65 -2.62
CA PHE A 76 3.99 19.46 -2.70
C PHE A 76 3.90 18.99 -4.14
N LYS A 77 3.90 17.67 -4.35
CA LYS A 77 3.58 17.07 -5.64
C LYS A 77 2.08 16.84 -5.72
N VAL A 78 1.42 17.47 -6.67
CA VAL A 78 -0.02 17.38 -6.87
C VAL A 78 -0.29 16.78 -8.25
N LEU A 79 -1.30 15.92 -8.33
CA LEU A 79 -1.73 15.33 -9.58
C LEU A 79 -2.38 16.41 -10.46
N ASN A 80 -1.78 16.66 -11.61
CA ASN A 80 -2.28 17.66 -12.56
C ASN A 80 -3.36 17.05 -13.47
N THR A 81 -3.14 15.82 -13.94
CA THR A 81 -4.08 15.13 -14.83
C THR A 81 -4.27 13.67 -14.44
N LEU A 82 -5.53 13.22 -14.52
CA LEU A 82 -5.91 11.80 -14.37
C LEU A 82 -5.49 10.97 -15.60
N THR A 83 -5.33 11.61 -16.75
CA THR A 83 -4.81 10.99 -17.97
C THR A 83 -3.29 11.11 -17.97
N GLY A 84 -2.58 9.98 -17.97
CA GLY A 84 -1.11 9.96 -17.94
C GLY A 84 -0.47 10.21 -16.58
N LEU A 85 -1.26 10.56 -15.55
CA LEU A 85 -0.85 10.67 -14.15
C LEU A 85 0.35 11.60 -13.89
N SER A 86 0.43 12.74 -14.58
CA SER A 86 1.54 13.67 -14.38
C SER A 86 1.38 14.48 -13.09
N LEU A 87 2.51 14.69 -12.40
CA LEU A 87 2.61 15.40 -11.13
C LEU A 87 3.31 16.74 -11.31
N ASP A 88 2.70 17.81 -10.82
CA ASP A 88 3.33 19.13 -10.75
C ASP A 88 3.81 19.40 -9.33
N THR A 89 4.88 20.19 -9.21
CA THR A 89 5.35 20.66 -7.90
C THR A 89 4.81 22.06 -7.65
N ILE A 90 3.95 22.20 -6.65
CA ILE A 90 3.37 23.49 -6.24
C ILE A 90 4.00 23.98 -4.94
N THR A 91 3.82 25.27 -4.64
CA THR A 91 4.21 25.87 -3.37
C THR A 91 2.96 26.21 -2.57
N ALA A 92 2.87 25.70 -1.35
CA ALA A 92 1.78 25.98 -0.43
C ALA A 92 2.30 26.58 0.87
N VAL A 93 1.44 27.29 1.58
CA VAL A 93 1.76 27.95 2.85
C VAL A 93 0.93 27.33 3.98
N ALA A 94 1.55 27.02 5.11
CA ALA A 94 0.86 26.57 6.32
C ALA A 94 -0.09 27.68 6.80
N ARG A 95 -1.39 27.41 6.78
CA ARG A 95 -2.44 28.37 7.17
C ARG A 95 -2.98 28.11 8.57
N LYS A 96 -3.02 26.84 8.99
CA LYS A 96 -3.44 26.42 10.34
C LYS A 96 -2.60 25.27 10.82
N MET A 97 -2.35 25.23 12.13
CA MET A 97 -1.63 24.17 12.83
C MET A 97 -2.47 23.73 14.04
N GLY A 98 -2.72 22.43 14.12
CA GLY A 98 -3.38 21.73 15.21
C GLY A 98 -2.40 20.87 16.01
N GLN A 99 -2.90 20.10 16.97
CA GLN A 99 -2.04 19.24 17.79
C GLN A 99 -1.41 18.10 16.97
N HIS A 100 -2.13 17.58 15.98
CA HIS A 100 -1.68 16.46 15.14
C HIS A 100 -1.77 16.76 13.64
N ILE A 101 -2.05 18.01 13.24
CA ILE A 101 -2.23 18.39 11.83
C ILE A 101 -1.58 19.73 11.50
N ALA A 102 -1.03 19.86 10.29
CA ALA A 102 -0.73 21.15 9.67
C ALA A 102 -1.43 21.24 8.30
N ILE A 103 -2.21 22.31 8.10
CA ILE A 103 -2.99 22.53 6.87
C ILE A 103 -2.27 23.54 5.98
N PHE A 104 -1.86 23.10 4.79
CA PHE A 104 -1.21 23.95 3.78
C PHE A 104 -2.20 24.34 2.68
N ILE A 105 -2.17 25.61 2.26
CA ILE A 105 -2.97 26.09 1.13
C ILE A 105 -2.05 26.52 0.00
N ASP A 106 -2.31 26.01 -1.20
CA ASP A 106 -1.59 26.39 -2.42
C ASP A 106 -1.65 27.91 -2.63
N THR A 107 -0.48 28.50 -2.86
CA THR A 107 -0.34 29.93 -3.13
C THR A 107 -0.99 30.37 -4.44
N ALA A 108 -1.20 29.44 -5.39
CA ALA A 108 -1.87 29.68 -6.66
C ALA A 108 -3.37 29.31 -6.64
N ALA A 109 -3.93 28.95 -5.48
CA ALA A 109 -5.33 28.56 -5.36
C ALA A 109 -6.29 29.68 -5.81
N PRO A 110 -7.27 29.39 -6.69
CA PRO A 110 -8.30 30.35 -7.09
C PRO A 110 -9.10 30.86 -5.89
N GLN A 111 -9.58 32.10 -5.98
CA GLN A 111 -10.34 32.75 -4.92
C GLN A 111 -11.83 32.93 -5.30
N PRO A 112 -12.76 32.85 -4.32
CA PRO A 112 -12.50 32.65 -2.89
C PRO A 112 -12.25 31.17 -2.53
N GLY A 113 -11.22 30.93 -1.72
CA GLY A 113 -10.94 29.61 -1.13
C GLY A 113 -11.67 29.39 0.20
N LEU A 114 -11.26 28.35 0.93
CA LEU A 114 -11.74 28.10 2.29
C LEU A 114 -11.47 29.30 3.21
N SER A 115 -12.49 29.68 3.99
CA SER A 115 -12.35 30.78 4.94
C SER A 115 -11.51 30.37 6.15
N ALA A 116 -11.06 31.35 6.93
CA ALA A 116 -10.34 31.07 8.17
C ALA A 116 -11.18 30.23 9.16
N PHE A 117 -12.49 30.44 9.19
CA PHE A 117 -13.43 29.69 10.03
C PHE A 117 -13.53 28.22 9.58
N ASP A 118 -13.56 27.97 8.27
CA ASP A 118 -13.58 26.60 7.73
C ASP A 118 -12.30 25.86 8.10
N LEU A 119 -11.14 26.52 7.97
CA LEU A 119 -9.85 25.94 8.33
C LEU A 119 -9.73 25.66 9.84
N ASP A 120 -10.29 26.53 10.69
CA ASP A 120 -10.35 26.29 12.13
C ASP A 120 -11.26 25.10 12.48
N THR A 121 -12.38 24.98 11.78
CA THR A 121 -13.31 23.85 11.94
C THR A 121 -12.64 22.54 11.54
N LEU A 122 -11.98 22.50 10.38
CA LEU A 122 -11.26 21.31 9.90
C LEU A 122 -10.16 20.89 10.87
N ARG A 123 -9.35 21.85 11.34
CA ARG A 123 -8.33 21.59 12.37
C ARG A 123 -8.94 20.96 13.62
N SER A 124 -10.04 21.52 14.12
CA SER A 124 -10.72 21.04 15.33
C SER A 124 -11.26 19.62 15.15
N VAL A 125 -11.92 19.35 14.02
CA VAL A 125 -12.48 18.01 13.72
C VAL A 125 -11.36 16.98 13.58
N PHE A 126 -10.23 17.33 12.95
CA PHE A 126 -9.11 16.41 12.84
C PHE A 126 -8.55 16.04 14.22
N ASP A 127 -8.22 17.03 15.04
CA ASP A 127 -7.59 16.82 16.35
C ASP A 127 -8.52 16.06 17.32
N SER A 128 -9.83 16.34 17.29
CA SER A 128 -10.78 15.82 18.29
C SER A 128 -11.51 14.55 17.87
N VAL A 129 -11.67 14.30 16.57
CA VAL A 129 -12.48 13.19 16.05
C VAL A 129 -11.64 12.26 15.19
N LEU A 130 -11.02 12.76 14.13
CA LEU A 130 -10.38 11.89 13.13
C LEU A 130 -9.14 11.22 13.69
N TYR A 131 -8.22 12.00 14.27
CA TYR A 131 -6.99 11.46 14.83
C TYR A 131 -7.22 10.38 15.89
N PRO A 132 -8.04 10.58 16.94
CA PRO A 132 -8.28 9.53 17.92
C PRO A 132 -9.03 8.33 17.35
N THR A 133 -9.94 8.52 16.39
CA THR A 133 -10.68 7.42 15.76
C THR A 133 -9.76 6.55 14.91
N ASP A 134 -8.96 7.18 14.05
CA ASP A 134 -8.06 6.48 13.15
C ASP A 134 -6.94 5.78 13.92
N THR A 135 -6.34 6.44 14.91
CA THR A 135 -5.28 5.82 15.72
C THR A 135 -5.80 4.70 16.61
N ALA A 136 -7.07 4.74 17.03
CA ALA A 136 -7.70 3.61 17.73
C ALA A 136 -7.96 2.42 16.80
N ALA A 137 -8.31 2.67 15.53
CA ALA A 137 -8.64 1.62 14.57
C ALA A 137 -7.39 0.99 13.92
N PHE A 138 -6.39 1.80 13.60
CA PHE A 138 -5.23 1.41 12.77
C PHE A 138 -3.88 1.52 13.49
N GLY A 139 -3.84 2.08 14.70
CA GLY A 139 -2.60 2.40 15.40
C GLY A 139 -2.04 3.77 15.01
N ARG A 140 -0.94 4.17 15.67
CA ARG A 140 -0.28 5.46 15.41
C ARG A 140 0.40 5.49 14.04
N GLU A 141 0.41 6.67 13.42
CA GLU A 141 1.12 6.97 12.19
C GLU A 141 2.63 6.69 12.32
N SER A 142 3.23 6.21 11.23
CA SER A 142 4.68 6.17 11.11
C SER A 142 5.18 7.57 10.78
N ASP A 143 5.77 8.24 11.77
CA ASP A 143 6.37 9.56 11.62
C ASP A 143 7.72 9.46 10.88
N ILE A 144 7.66 9.45 9.54
CA ILE A 144 8.82 9.25 8.66
C ILE A 144 9.73 10.49 8.64
N ASP A 145 9.18 11.69 8.85
CA ASP A 145 9.94 12.94 8.81
C ASP A 145 10.21 13.57 10.18
N GLY A 146 9.68 12.97 11.25
CA GLY A 146 9.99 13.26 12.64
C GLY A 146 9.29 14.49 13.18
N ASN A 147 8.30 15.06 12.49
CA ASN A 147 7.70 16.34 12.87
C ASN A 147 6.51 16.21 13.84
N GLY A 148 6.06 14.98 14.13
CA GLY A 148 4.95 14.70 15.04
C GLY A 148 3.56 15.16 14.56
N VAL A 149 3.40 15.53 13.29
CA VAL A 149 2.12 15.99 12.72
C VAL A 149 1.81 15.34 11.38
N VAL A 150 0.53 15.14 11.11
CA VAL A 150 0.04 14.75 9.79
C VAL A 150 -0.08 16.00 8.91
N ILE A 151 0.52 15.99 7.73
CA ILE A 151 0.44 17.10 6.77
C ILE A 151 -0.75 16.87 5.83
N LEU A 152 -1.59 17.89 5.70
CA LEU A 152 -2.80 17.88 4.87
C LEU A 152 -2.82 19.05 3.89
#